data_AF-A0A838XJ34-F1
#
_entry.id   AF-A0A838XJ34-F1
#
_cell.length_a   1.000
_cell.length_b   1.000
_cell.length_c   1.000
_cell.angle_alpha   90.00
_cell.angle_beta   90.00
_cell.angle_gamma   90.00
#
_symmetry.space_group_name_H-M   'P 1'
#
loop_
_entity.id
_entity.type
_entity.pdbx_description
1 polymer ?
#
loop_
_entity_poly.entity_id
_entity_poly.type
_entity_poly.pdbx_seq_one_letter_code
_entity_poly.pdbx_strand_id
1 'polypeptide(L)'
;MKTKTLALALTGGVLLAGLPAMASADDDDNRNISRKGSFTVKKNRDIDGNISIRKGNLVVNGDVDGNLTVRHGNIIIRGDVDGNVRQLGRGSVTVTPSGSVDGNITERDSGNLTVAGDVDGTVTEFHSGHVRIYRAAEIDGSVRERGAGHLLIWRGADVEGSLSEGGAGRLVRR
;
A
#
# COMPACT_ATOMS: atom_id res chain seq x y z
N MET A 1 33.54 83.55 -13.47
CA MET A 1 33.53 82.32 -14.30
C MET A 1 34.53 81.33 -13.73
N LYS A 2 34.20 80.02 -13.74
CA LYS A 2 34.99 78.84 -13.28
C LYS A 2 34.94 78.60 -11.76
N THR A 3 34.61 77.43 -11.18
CA THR A 3 33.96 76.16 -11.59
C THR A 3 33.70 75.38 -10.30
N LYS A 4 32.56 74.68 -10.19
CA LYS A 4 32.30 73.65 -9.16
C LYS A 4 33.29 72.49 -9.33
N THR A 5 33.53 71.66 -8.31
CA THR A 5 33.25 70.20 -8.28
C THR A 5 33.60 69.63 -6.90
N LEU A 6 32.61 69.11 -6.18
CA LEU A 6 32.76 68.29 -4.98
C LEU A 6 32.80 66.83 -5.45
N ALA A 7 33.90 66.10 -5.22
CA ALA A 7 34.00 64.68 -5.56
C ALA A 7 33.46 63.84 -4.39
N LEU A 8 32.31 63.22 -4.61
CA LEU A 8 31.65 62.26 -3.73
C LEU A 8 32.26 60.88 -3.99
N ALA A 9 33.00 60.32 -3.03
CA ALA A 9 33.60 59.00 -3.15
C ALA A 9 32.51 57.91 -3.03
N LEU A 10 32.44 57.04 -4.05
CA LEU A 10 31.50 55.92 -4.16
C LEU A 10 31.70 54.90 -3.02
N THR A 11 30.61 54.63 -2.30
CA THR A 11 30.40 53.41 -1.51
C THR A 11 30.25 52.22 -2.46
N GLY A 12 31.25 51.35 -2.50
CA GLY A 12 31.18 50.07 -3.21
C GLY A 12 30.30 49.07 -2.46
N GLY A 13 29.03 48.97 -2.84
CA GLY A 13 28.12 47.91 -2.40
C GLY A 13 28.37 46.63 -3.21
N VAL A 14 28.86 45.58 -2.55
CA VAL A 14 28.85 44.22 -3.10
C VAL A 14 27.42 43.69 -3.05
N LEU A 15 26.75 43.63 -4.20
CA LEU A 15 25.47 42.94 -4.38
C LEU A 15 25.74 41.42 -4.43
N LEU A 16 25.65 40.76 -3.29
CA LEU A 16 25.66 39.31 -3.19
C LEU A 16 24.30 38.77 -3.66
N ALA A 17 24.13 38.61 -4.97
CA ALA A 17 22.99 37.91 -5.56
C ALA A 17 23.13 36.40 -5.30
N GLY A 18 22.78 35.97 -4.08
CA GLY A 18 22.60 34.56 -3.76
C GLY A 18 21.38 34.03 -4.49
N LEU A 19 21.59 33.36 -5.61
CA LEU A 19 20.58 32.57 -6.31
C LEU A 19 19.96 31.57 -5.31
N PRO A 20 18.63 31.44 -5.21
CA PRO A 20 18.06 30.32 -4.49
C PRO A 20 18.48 29.03 -5.20
N ALA A 21 19.28 28.22 -4.53
CA ALA A 21 19.52 26.85 -4.94
C ALA A 21 18.17 26.12 -4.88
N MET A 22 17.54 25.94 -6.04
CA MET A 22 16.44 25.00 -6.21
C MET A 22 17.05 23.60 -6.01
N ALA A 23 17.04 23.12 -4.78
CA ALA A 23 17.35 21.73 -4.49
C ALA A 23 16.19 20.88 -5.06
N SER A 24 16.38 20.38 -6.27
CA SER A 24 15.63 19.23 -6.76
C SER A 24 16.19 18.00 -6.06
N ALA A 25 15.69 17.71 -4.87
CA ALA A 25 15.89 16.40 -4.26
C ALA A 25 14.98 15.41 -5.03
N ASP A 26 15.50 14.83 -6.11
CA ASP A 26 15.06 13.51 -6.55
C ASP A 26 15.52 12.50 -5.49
N ASP A 27 14.84 12.50 -4.34
CA ASP A 27 14.86 11.39 -3.40
C ASP A 27 13.98 10.28 -3.98
N ASP A 28 14.40 9.73 -5.12
CA ASP A 28 13.90 8.47 -5.67
C ASP A 28 14.60 7.30 -4.96
N ASP A 29 14.69 7.38 -3.62
CA ASP A 29 15.03 6.20 -2.83
C ASP A 29 13.81 5.27 -2.90
N ASN A 30 13.91 4.33 -3.83
CA ASN A 30 12.91 3.31 -4.08
C ASN A 30 12.82 2.28 -2.94
N ARG A 31 13.62 2.46 -1.90
CA ARG A 31 13.66 1.63 -0.71
C ARG A 31 12.82 2.26 0.38
N ASN A 32 11.89 1.48 0.93
CA ASN A 32 11.05 1.83 2.08
C ASN A 32 10.24 3.14 1.93
N ILE A 33 9.03 3.03 1.40
CA ILE A 33 8.12 4.16 1.20
C ILE A 33 7.28 4.39 2.47
N SER A 34 7.42 5.52 3.17
CA SER A 34 6.51 5.90 4.27
C SER A 34 5.86 7.25 4.03
N ARG A 35 4.53 7.29 3.87
CA ARG A 35 3.80 8.52 3.52
C ARG A 35 2.38 8.58 4.06
N LYS A 36 1.83 9.79 4.10
CA LYS A 36 0.41 10.07 4.36
C LYS A 36 -0.32 10.31 3.04
N GLY A 37 -1.61 9.97 2.97
CA GLY A 37 -2.40 10.08 1.75
C GLY A 37 -2.17 8.88 0.81
N SER A 38 -2.81 8.91 -0.36
CA SER A 38 -2.80 7.74 -1.27
C SER A 38 -1.49 7.60 -2.04
N PHE A 39 -1.13 6.37 -2.37
CA PHE A 39 0.05 6.03 -3.15
C PHE A 39 -0.27 4.96 -4.20
N THR A 40 0.42 5.03 -5.34
CA THR A 40 0.29 4.04 -6.41
C THR A 40 1.67 3.63 -6.89
N VAL A 41 1.96 2.33 -6.79
CA VAL A 41 3.06 1.69 -7.50
C VAL A 41 2.58 1.47 -8.95
N LYS A 42 3.33 1.99 -9.91
CA LYS A 42 2.98 1.90 -11.33
C LYS A 42 3.44 0.54 -11.89
N LYS A 43 2.87 0.12 -13.01
CA LYS A 43 3.09 -1.22 -13.60
C LYS A 43 4.55 -1.59 -13.91
N ASN A 44 5.41 -0.60 -14.14
CA ASN A 44 6.82 -0.81 -14.46
C ASN A 44 7.70 -0.14 -13.40
N ARG A 45 7.26 -0.20 -12.15
CA ARG A 45 7.99 0.34 -11.02
C ARG A 45 8.08 -0.76 -9.99
N ASP A 46 9.31 -1.10 -9.67
CA ASP A 46 9.63 -2.00 -8.57
C ASP A 46 9.77 -1.15 -7.31
N ILE A 47 9.62 -1.73 -6.13
CA ILE A 47 9.90 -1.10 -4.83
C ILE A 47 10.74 -2.08 -4.04
N ASP A 48 12.00 -1.74 -3.80
CA ASP A 48 12.94 -2.60 -3.07
C ASP A 48 12.84 -2.32 -1.56
N GLY A 49 11.68 -2.60 -0.99
CA GLY A 49 11.44 -2.50 0.44
C GLY A 49 9.97 -2.30 0.82
N ASN A 50 9.77 -1.92 2.09
CA ASN A 50 8.44 -1.90 2.68
C ASN A 50 7.66 -0.64 2.32
N ILE A 51 6.34 -0.75 2.16
CA ILE A 51 5.46 0.40 1.96
C ILE A 51 4.57 0.61 3.19
N SER A 52 4.57 1.82 3.74
CA SER A 52 3.77 2.25 4.88
C SER A 52 2.92 3.47 4.53
N ILE A 53 1.61 3.27 4.34
CA ILE A 53 0.65 4.33 4.04
C ILE A 53 -0.23 4.62 5.24
N ARG A 54 -0.47 5.90 5.53
CA ARG A 54 -1.38 6.35 6.60
C ARG A 54 -2.45 7.28 6.04
N LYS A 55 -3.73 7.05 6.40
CA LYS A 55 -4.88 7.89 6.02
C LYS A 55 -4.99 8.05 4.49
N GLY A 56 -4.91 6.95 3.77
CA GLY A 56 -4.89 6.93 2.31
C GLY A 56 -4.86 5.52 1.76
N ASN A 57 -5.09 5.39 0.46
CA ASN A 57 -5.17 4.10 -0.21
C ASN A 57 -3.83 3.73 -0.87
N LEU A 58 -3.53 2.44 -0.93
CA LEU A 58 -2.41 1.89 -1.70
C LEU A 58 -2.96 1.13 -2.89
N VAL A 59 -2.41 1.41 -4.08
CA VAL A 59 -2.62 0.61 -5.27
C VAL A 59 -1.28 0.10 -5.77
N VAL A 60 -1.13 -1.22 -5.91
CA VAL A 60 0.08 -1.86 -6.43
C VAL A 60 -0.23 -2.39 -7.82
N ASN A 61 0.37 -1.80 -8.85
CA ASN A 61 0.25 -2.31 -10.23
C ASN A 61 1.56 -2.90 -10.77
N GLY A 62 2.70 -2.60 -10.15
CA GLY A 62 4.01 -3.21 -10.42
C GLY A 62 4.45 -4.00 -9.19
N ASP A 63 5.75 -4.03 -8.90
CA ASP A 63 6.30 -5.02 -8.00
C ASP A 63 6.79 -4.40 -6.69
N VAL A 64 6.64 -5.13 -5.59
CA VAL A 64 7.13 -4.72 -4.27
C VAL A 64 7.86 -5.88 -3.61
N ASP A 65 9.17 -5.77 -3.48
CA ASP A 65 10.00 -6.66 -2.67
C ASP A 65 9.97 -6.18 -1.22
N GLY A 66 8.92 -6.55 -0.50
CA GLY A 66 8.76 -6.22 0.90
C GLY A 66 7.32 -6.13 1.38
N ASN A 67 7.18 -5.75 2.65
CA ASN A 67 5.88 -5.77 3.31
C ASN A 67 5.07 -4.49 3.05
N LEU A 68 3.76 -4.66 2.90
CA LEU A 68 2.80 -3.57 2.81
C LEU A 68 2.10 -3.35 4.15
N THR A 69 2.01 -2.10 4.57
CA THR A 69 1.20 -1.70 5.73
C THR A 69 0.39 -0.46 5.39
N VAL A 70 -0.93 -0.57 5.42
CA VAL A 70 -1.84 0.57 5.25
C VAL A 70 -2.69 0.77 6.50
N ARG A 71 -2.71 2.00 7.02
CA ARG A 71 -3.49 2.40 8.19
C ARG A 71 -4.61 3.35 7.78
N HIS A 72 -5.86 2.99 8.06
CA HIS A 72 -7.06 3.76 7.71
C HIS A 72 -7.15 4.05 6.20
N GLY A 73 -7.27 2.99 5.41
CA GLY A 73 -7.36 3.05 3.95
C GLY A 73 -7.37 1.67 3.31
N ASN A 74 -7.56 1.65 2.00
CA ASN A 74 -7.69 0.42 1.23
C ASN A 74 -6.36 0.01 0.57
N ILE A 75 -6.18 -1.30 0.39
CA ILE A 75 -5.08 -1.89 -0.39
C ILE A 75 -5.69 -2.60 -1.60
N ILE A 76 -5.20 -2.28 -2.80
CA ILE A 76 -5.57 -2.99 -4.03
C ILE A 76 -4.30 -3.49 -4.71
N ILE A 77 -4.21 -4.79 -4.91
CA ILE A 77 -3.03 -5.48 -5.47
C ILE A 77 -3.39 -6.02 -6.85
N ARG A 78 -2.67 -5.53 -7.86
CA ARG A 78 -2.78 -5.90 -9.28
C ARG A 78 -1.46 -6.38 -9.90
N GLY A 79 -0.34 -6.13 -9.22
CA GLY A 79 0.97 -6.70 -9.54
C GLY A 79 1.44 -7.57 -8.37
N ASP A 80 2.75 -7.66 -8.17
CA ASP A 80 3.35 -8.64 -7.28
C ASP A 80 3.85 -8.04 -5.96
N VAL A 81 3.72 -8.81 -4.88
CA VAL A 81 4.17 -8.43 -3.54
C VAL A 81 4.89 -9.60 -2.89
N ASP A 82 6.23 -9.54 -2.88
CA ASP A 82 7.08 -10.50 -2.18
C ASP A 82 7.16 -10.10 -0.69
N GLY A 83 6.05 -10.31 0.02
CA GLY A 83 5.96 -9.96 1.43
C GLY A 83 4.55 -9.98 2.01
N ASN A 84 4.46 -9.62 3.28
CA ASN A 84 3.18 -9.65 3.99
C ASN A 84 2.39 -8.35 3.75
N VAL A 85 1.07 -8.50 3.64
CA VAL A 85 0.13 -7.39 3.44
C VAL A 85 -0.69 -7.18 4.70
N ARG A 86 -0.64 -5.95 5.25
CA ARG A 86 -1.33 -5.60 6.49
C ARG A 86 -2.17 -4.35 6.33
N GLN A 87 -3.48 -4.49 6.45
CA GLN A 87 -4.39 -3.36 6.55
C GLN A 87 -4.89 -3.23 7.98
N LEU A 88 -4.79 -2.02 8.54
CA LEU A 88 -5.11 -1.71 9.93
C LEU A 88 -6.11 -0.55 10.01
N GLY A 89 -7.18 -0.69 10.78
CA GLY A 89 -8.22 0.33 10.93
C GLY A 89 -9.26 0.27 9.80
N ARG A 90 -10.11 1.29 9.66
CA ARG A 90 -11.12 1.30 8.58
C ARG A 90 -10.47 1.19 7.19
N GLY A 91 -10.86 0.20 6.41
CA GLY A 91 -10.25 -0.04 5.10
C GLY A 91 -10.75 -1.32 4.43
N SER A 92 -9.99 -1.84 3.47
CA SER A 92 -10.20 -3.15 2.88
C SER A 92 -8.92 -3.62 2.19
N VAL A 93 -8.81 -4.93 1.95
CA VAL A 93 -7.77 -5.50 1.10
C VAL A 93 -8.42 -6.20 -0.08
N THR A 94 -7.91 -5.95 -1.28
CA THR A 94 -8.34 -6.63 -2.50
C THR A 94 -7.13 -7.10 -3.30
N VAL A 95 -6.99 -8.42 -3.44
CA VAL A 95 -6.11 -9.03 -4.43
C VAL A 95 -6.95 -9.31 -5.67
N THR A 96 -6.58 -8.66 -6.77
CA THR A 96 -7.29 -8.82 -8.06
C THR A 96 -6.82 -10.07 -8.78
N PRO A 97 -7.49 -10.53 -9.86
CA PRO A 97 -7.08 -11.74 -10.59
C PRO A 97 -5.68 -11.71 -11.21
N SER A 98 -5.02 -10.56 -11.28
CA SER A 98 -3.64 -10.44 -11.77
C SER A 98 -2.64 -10.15 -10.67
N GLY A 99 -3.09 -10.03 -9.41
CA GLY A 99 -2.22 -9.73 -8.29
C GLY A 99 -1.81 -11.00 -7.57
N SER A 100 -0.57 -11.03 -7.11
CA SER A 100 0.00 -12.09 -6.29
C SER A 100 0.50 -11.54 -4.96
N VAL A 101 0.51 -12.39 -3.93
CA VAL A 101 1.10 -12.09 -2.63
C VAL A 101 1.78 -13.34 -2.07
N ASP A 102 3.10 -13.35 -2.05
CA ASP A 102 3.89 -14.49 -1.56
C ASP A 102 3.78 -14.65 -0.03
N GLY A 103 3.41 -13.56 0.65
CA GLY A 103 3.26 -13.53 2.11
C GLY A 103 1.83 -13.70 2.62
N ASN A 104 1.67 -13.46 3.91
CA ASN A 104 0.35 -13.49 4.56
C ASN A 104 -0.41 -12.19 4.33
N ILE A 105 -1.73 -12.29 4.26
CA ILE A 105 -2.63 -11.13 4.23
C ILE A 105 -3.36 -11.03 5.56
N THR A 106 -3.27 -9.87 6.20
CA THR A 106 -4.02 -9.54 7.41
C THR A 106 -4.82 -8.25 7.20
N GLU A 107 -6.14 -8.35 7.30
CA GLU A 107 -7.04 -7.21 7.48
C GLU A 107 -7.48 -7.15 8.95
N ARG A 108 -7.55 -5.95 9.53
CA ARG A 108 -7.95 -5.74 10.91
C ARG A 108 -8.79 -4.48 11.03
N ASP A 109 -10.04 -4.66 11.47
CA ASP A 109 -11.07 -3.68 11.88
C ASP A 109 -12.29 -3.79 10.95
N SER A 110 -12.89 -2.67 10.53
CA SER A 110 -14.03 -2.68 9.63
C SER A 110 -13.56 -2.63 8.17
N GLY A 111 -13.75 -3.72 7.44
CA GLY A 111 -13.26 -3.83 6.07
C GLY A 111 -13.53 -5.18 5.43
N ASN A 112 -13.53 -5.26 4.11
CA ASN A 112 -13.60 -6.57 3.45
C ASN A 112 -12.20 -7.03 3.07
N LEU A 113 -11.97 -8.34 3.15
CA LEU A 113 -10.80 -8.98 2.56
C LEU A 113 -11.28 -9.79 1.36
N THR A 114 -10.88 -9.37 0.16
CA THR A 114 -11.27 -10.02 -1.09
C THR A 114 -10.04 -10.55 -1.81
N VAL A 115 -10.08 -11.82 -2.21
CA VAL A 115 -9.02 -12.47 -2.98
C VAL A 115 -9.63 -13.06 -4.26
N ALA A 116 -9.05 -12.69 -5.39
CA ALA A 116 -9.42 -13.20 -6.70
C ALA A 116 -8.19 -13.62 -7.55
N GLY A 117 -6.97 -13.40 -7.05
CA GLY A 117 -5.70 -13.89 -7.59
C GLY A 117 -4.99 -14.76 -6.56
N ASP A 118 -3.67 -14.69 -6.52
CA ASP A 118 -2.84 -15.71 -5.86
C ASP A 118 -2.31 -15.25 -4.50
N VAL A 119 -2.30 -16.15 -3.52
CA VAL A 119 -1.75 -15.90 -2.18
C VAL A 119 -1.09 -17.16 -1.62
N ASP A 120 0.23 -17.20 -1.58
CA ASP A 120 0.97 -18.36 -1.04
C ASP A 120 0.79 -18.47 0.48
N GLY A 121 0.57 -17.32 1.14
CA GLY A 121 0.41 -17.24 2.58
C GLY A 121 -1.01 -17.48 3.11
N THR A 122 -1.16 -17.32 4.43
CA THR A 122 -2.46 -17.36 5.11
C THR A 122 -3.18 -16.03 4.97
N VAL A 123 -4.49 -16.11 4.69
CA VAL A 123 -5.41 -14.97 4.64
C VAL A 123 -6.19 -14.91 5.95
N THR A 124 -6.08 -13.79 6.68
CA THR A 124 -6.78 -13.58 7.94
C THR A 124 -7.49 -12.23 7.97
N GLU A 125 -8.79 -12.24 8.26
CA GLU A 125 -9.55 -11.05 8.65
C GLU A 125 -9.82 -11.07 10.15
N PHE A 126 -9.81 -9.88 10.74
CA PHE A 126 -10.27 -9.67 12.10
C PHE A 126 -11.32 -8.56 12.16
N HIS A 127 -12.39 -8.82 12.91
CA HIS A 127 -13.44 -7.91 13.37
C HIS A 127 -14.68 -7.85 12.49
N SER A 128 -14.87 -6.84 11.66
CA SER A 128 -16.17 -6.55 11.06
C SER A 128 -16.02 -6.44 9.56
N GLY A 129 -16.07 -7.59 8.92
CA GLY A 129 -15.63 -7.70 7.54
C GLY A 129 -15.93 -9.05 6.96
N HIS A 130 -16.21 -9.14 5.66
CA HIS A 130 -16.30 -10.45 5.04
C HIS A 130 -14.99 -10.81 4.37
N VAL A 131 -14.60 -12.07 4.52
CA VAL A 131 -13.58 -12.69 3.66
C VAL A 131 -14.28 -13.29 2.44
N ARG A 132 -13.85 -12.89 1.25
CA ARG A 132 -14.41 -13.38 -0.03
C ARG A 132 -13.30 -13.96 -0.89
N ILE A 133 -13.37 -15.26 -1.16
CA ILE A 133 -12.42 -15.97 -2.03
C ILE A 133 -13.13 -16.35 -3.32
N TYR A 134 -12.75 -15.73 -4.43
CA TYR A 134 -13.42 -15.86 -5.72
C TYR A 134 -12.91 -17.05 -6.54
N ARG A 135 -13.66 -17.38 -7.60
CA ARG A 135 -13.57 -18.62 -8.39
C ARG A 135 -12.20 -18.95 -9.00
N ALA A 136 -11.28 -17.99 -9.08
CA ALA A 136 -9.96 -18.14 -9.69
C ALA A 136 -8.84 -17.78 -8.69
N ALA A 137 -9.19 -17.62 -7.41
CA ALA A 137 -8.19 -17.43 -6.38
C ALA A 137 -7.53 -18.78 -6.05
N GLU A 138 -6.22 -18.77 -5.95
CA GLU A 138 -5.38 -19.86 -5.46
C GLU A 138 -4.73 -19.42 -4.15
N ILE A 139 -4.90 -20.22 -3.10
CA ILE A 139 -4.37 -19.92 -1.77
C ILE A 139 -3.70 -21.17 -1.19
N ASP A 140 -2.39 -21.16 -1.10
CA ASP A 140 -1.64 -22.29 -0.53
C ASP A 140 -1.77 -22.32 1.01
N GLY A 141 -1.99 -21.15 1.62
CA GLY A 141 -2.24 -21.03 3.04
C GLY A 141 -3.66 -21.36 3.50
N SER A 142 -3.92 -21.09 4.77
CA SER A 142 -5.26 -21.18 5.35
C SER A 142 -6.05 -19.88 5.15
N VAL A 143 -7.38 -19.96 5.21
CA VAL A 143 -8.25 -18.77 5.22
C VAL A 143 -9.02 -18.71 6.54
N ARG A 144 -8.92 -17.57 7.22
CA ARG A 144 -9.45 -17.36 8.57
C ARG A 144 -10.28 -16.07 8.62
N GLU A 145 -11.57 -16.20 8.92
CA GLU A 145 -12.38 -15.09 9.42
C GLU A 145 -12.49 -15.27 10.94
N ARG A 146 -12.19 -14.21 11.69
CA ARG A 146 -12.15 -14.20 13.18
C ARG A 146 -13.15 -13.24 13.80
N GLY A 147 -13.97 -12.60 12.97
CA GLY A 147 -14.84 -11.48 13.24
C GLY A 147 -16.34 -11.82 13.16
N ALA A 148 -17.15 -10.81 12.94
CA ALA A 148 -18.60 -10.92 12.86
C ALA A 148 -19.11 -11.04 11.43
N GLY A 149 -18.23 -11.02 10.42
CA GLY A 149 -18.64 -11.15 9.03
C GLY A 149 -18.73 -12.61 8.61
N HIS A 150 -18.53 -12.89 7.33
CA HIS A 150 -18.70 -14.24 6.79
C HIS A 150 -17.47 -14.60 5.98
N LEU A 151 -17.10 -15.87 6.05
CA LEU A 151 -16.16 -16.48 5.12
C LEU A 151 -16.94 -17.02 3.91
N LEU A 152 -16.82 -16.36 2.76
CA LEU A 152 -17.51 -16.73 1.52
C LEU A 152 -16.51 -17.29 0.51
N ILE A 153 -16.72 -18.54 0.09
CA ILE A 153 -15.87 -19.24 -0.88
C ILE A 153 -16.69 -19.57 -2.12
N TRP A 154 -16.31 -19.05 -3.27
CA TRP A 154 -16.97 -19.36 -4.53
C TRP A 154 -16.41 -20.63 -5.16
N ARG A 155 -17.28 -21.40 -5.81
CA ARG A 155 -16.91 -22.61 -6.55
C ARG A 155 -15.84 -22.30 -7.60
N GLY A 156 -14.71 -22.98 -7.48
CA GLY A 156 -13.53 -22.81 -8.34
C GLY A 156 -12.33 -22.24 -7.58
N ALA A 157 -12.56 -21.56 -6.45
CA ALA A 157 -11.48 -21.17 -5.56
C ALA A 157 -10.72 -22.42 -5.07
N ASP A 158 -9.40 -22.38 -5.17
CA ASP A 158 -8.53 -23.38 -4.57
C ASP A 158 -7.93 -22.85 -3.28
N VAL A 159 -8.01 -23.66 -2.23
CA VAL A 159 -7.45 -23.34 -0.92
C VAL A 159 -6.87 -24.64 -0.38
N GLU A 160 -5.54 -24.75 -0.38
CA GLU A 160 -4.84 -25.94 0.10
C GLU A 160 -4.99 -26.07 1.63
N GLY A 161 -4.89 -24.94 2.33
CA GLY A 161 -5.00 -24.90 3.77
C GLY A 161 -6.42 -25.05 4.34
N SER A 162 -6.52 -24.86 5.65
CA SER A 162 -7.80 -24.95 6.36
C SER A 162 -8.66 -23.71 6.15
N LEU A 163 -9.98 -23.91 6.03
CA LEU A 163 -10.97 -22.85 6.09
C LEU A 163 -11.53 -22.77 7.51
N SER A 164 -11.35 -21.63 8.17
CA SER A 164 -11.84 -21.40 9.53
C SER A 164 -12.69 -20.15 9.56
N GLU A 165 -13.94 -20.31 9.96
CA GLU A 165 -14.77 -19.22 10.44
C GLU A 165 -14.91 -19.39 11.96
N GLY A 166 -14.25 -18.51 12.72
CA GLY A 166 -14.15 -18.59 14.17
C GLY A 166 -14.97 -17.56 14.92
N GLY A 167 -15.64 -16.64 14.22
CA GLY A 167 -16.41 -15.59 14.87
C GLY A 167 -17.92 -15.77 14.76
N ALA A 168 -18.67 -14.66 14.72
CA ALA A 168 -20.13 -14.67 14.85
C ALA A 168 -20.87 -15.03 13.55
N GLY A 169 -20.16 -15.13 12.42
CA GLY A 169 -20.77 -15.49 11.16
C GLY A 169 -20.66 -16.95 10.79
N ARG A 170 -20.36 -17.19 9.52
CA ARG A 170 -20.49 -18.52 8.91
C ARG A 170 -19.63 -18.67 7.66
N LEU A 171 -19.06 -19.86 7.51
CA LEU A 171 -18.52 -20.34 6.23
C LEU A 171 -19.66 -20.65 5.25
N VAL A 172 -19.68 -19.93 4.13
CA VAL A 172 -20.67 -20.06 3.05
C VAL A 172 -19.96 -20.43 1.76
N ARG A 173 -20.27 -21.60 1.22
CA ARG A 173 -19.83 -22.02 -0.13
C ARG A 173 -20.87 -21.58 -1.16
N ARG A 174 -20.45 -20.93 -2.24
CA ARG A 174 -21.29 -20.34 -3.30
C ARG A 174 -21.02 -20.91 -4.68
#